data_AF-A0A7U3Q4N8-F1
#
_entry.id   AF-A0A7U3Q4N8-F1
#
_cell.length_a   1.000
_cell.length_b   1.000
_cell.length_c   1.000
_cell.angle_alpha   90.00
_cell.angle_beta   90.00
_cell.angle_gamma   90.00
#
_symmetry.space_group_name_H-M   'P 1'
#
loop_
_entity.id
_entity.type
_entity.pdbx_description
1 polymer ?
#
loop_
_entity_poly.entity_id
_entity_poly.type
_entity_poly.pdbx_seq_one_letter_code
_entity_poly.pdbx_strand_id
1 'polypeptide(L)'
;MRKILFMIALSLISAVALAQDTIGRDLRKLAHLKLWCELYGIYPNQKIFSNHEKNKAIRDSLFYQYVSLIAKVKKSPEVYLTYINRVLKENTDSLRKQTTTYNNSIVTMLNRYNPHSIKIIDLYRVIKYSLFERDDDYLPEDFRGLGVIDPKNYHGYYEPEPKRKAAIKYIIKRFSLNAKEKKFLRDELNVGYVMDIKTFLDTCAQTTENEMFIRKSIAGFVKDKGAPLIGLYYDHLLFRDTENYIPRDKEPPK
;
A
#
# COMPACT_ATOMS: atom_id res chain seq x y z
N MET A 1 32.65 -43.07 20.11
CA MET A 1 32.70 -41.60 20.29
C MET A 1 32.50 -40.80 19.00
N ARG A 2 33.29 -41.00 17.92
CA ARG A 2 33.13 -40.25 16.65
C ARG A 2 31.71 -40.22 16.06
N LYS A 3 30.98 -41.34 16.07
CA LYS A 3 29.59 -41.42 15.56
C LYS A 3 28.58 -40.62 16.41
N ILE A 4 28.80 -40.54 17.73
CA ILE A 4 27.94 -39.79 18.67
C ILE A 4 28.15 -38.28 18.47
N LEU A 5 29.41 -37.85 18.33
CA LEU A 5 29.75 -36.45 18.00
C LEU A 5 29.17 -36.01 16.65
N PHE A 6 29.16 -36.90 15.65
CA PHE A 6 28.56 -36.61 14.33
C PHE A 6 27.03 -36.45 14.41
N MET A 7 26.33 -37.29 15.19
CA MET A 7 24.88 -37.15 15.37
C MET A 7 24.50 -35.88 16.13
N ILE A 8 25.26 -35.50 17.16
CA ILE A 8 25.06 -34.24 17.90
C ILE A 8 25.31 -33.03 16.99
N ALA A 9 26.35 -33.06 16.16
CA ALA A 9 26.59 -31.99 15.19
C ALA A 9 25.46 -31.87 14.16
N LEU A 10 24.93 -33.00 13.66
CA LEU A 10 23.86 -33.01 12.67
C LEU A 10 22.51 -32.53 13.24
N SER A 11 22.20 -32.87 14.49
CA SER A 11 20.99 -32.38 15.18
C SER A 11 21.09 -30.88 15.52
N LEU A 12 22.28 -30.38 15.84
CA LEU A 12 22.51 -28.95 16.05
C LEU A 12 22.38 -28.13 14.76
N ILE A 13 22.91 -28.63 13.63
CA ILE A 13 22.78 -27.96 12.33
C ILE A 13 21.31 -27.84 11.90
N SER A 14 20.52 -28.90 12.10
CA SER A 14 19.09 -28.90 11.74
C SER A 14 18.25 -28.00 12.64
N ALA A 15 18.55 -27.92 13.94
CA ALA A 15 17.90 -26.98 14.86
C ALA A 15 18.19 -25.51 14.49
N VAL A 16 19.43 -25.19 14.09
CA VAL A 16 19.81 -23.85 13.64
C VAL A 16 19.10 -23.45 12.35
N ALA A 17 18.98 -24.37 11.38
CA ALA A 17 18.26 -24.10 10.14
C ALA A 17 16.77 -23.81 10.38
N LEU A 18 16.11 -24.59 11.24
CA LEU A 18 14.71 -24.39 11.62
C LEU A 18 14.50 -23.05 12.36
N ALA A 19 15.40 -22.71 13.29
CA ALA A 19 15.35 -21.44 14.00
C ALA A 19 15.57 -20.22 13.10
N GLN A 20 16.38 -20.35 12.05
CA GLN A 20 16.58 -19.27 11.08
C GLN A 20 15.35 -19.07 10.17
N ASP A 21 14.66 -20.14 9.82
CA ASP A 21 13.42 -20.06 9.05
C ASP A 21 12.26 -19.44 9.87
N THR A 22 12.20 -19.70 11.18
CA THR A 22 11.20 -19.06 12.05
C THR A 22 11.43 -17.55 12.19
N ILE A 23 12.68 -17.10 12.38
CA ILE A 23 13.02 -15.67 12.45
C ILE A 23 12.63 -14.96 11.14
N GLY A 24 13.00 -15.52 9.98
CA GLY A 24 12.62 -14.94 8.70
C GLY A 24 11.09 -14.86 8.50
N ARG A 25 10.35 -15.85 8.98
CA ARG A 25 8.87 -15.82 8.98
C ARG A 25 8.31 -14.75 9.89
N ASP A 26 8.83 -14.57 11.10
CA ASP A 26 8.40 -13.51 12.01
C ASP A 26 8.57 -12.12 11.37
N LEU A 27 9.76 -11.85 10.79
CA LEU A 27 10.05 -10.56 10.16
C LEU A 27 9.13 -10.26 8.97
N ARG A 28 8.81 -11.26 8.14
CA ARG A 28 7.83 -11.10 7.04
C ARG A 28 6.41 -10.92 7.57
N LYS A 29 6.06 -11.61 8.67
CA LYS A 29 4.75 -11.50 9.30
C LYS A 29 4.50 -10.10 9.87
N LEU A 30 5.54 -9.37 10.31
CA LEU A 30 5.41 -7.96 10.70
C LEU A 30 4.87 -7.08 9.57
N ALA A 31 5.42 -7.18 8.36
CA ALA A 31 4.95 -6.41 7.20
C ALA A 31 3.50 -6.76 6.85
N HIS A 32 3.15 -8.05 6.90
CA HIS A 32 1.80 -8.53 6.65
C HIS A 32 0.80 -8.01 7.69
N LEU A 33 1.12 -8.11 8.99
CA LEU A 33 0.25 -7.62 10.05
C LEU A 33 0.08 -6.11 10.00
N LYS A 34 1.15 -5.35 9.72
CA LYS A 34 1.09 -3.90 9.48
C LYS A 34 0.10 -3.56 8.36
N LEU A 35 0.21 -4.22 7.21
CA LEU A 35 -0.68 -4.03 6.06
C LEU A 35 -2.16 -4.24 6.44
N TRP A 36 -2.45 -5.31 7.16
CA TRP A 36 -3.81 -5.58 7.62
C TRP A 36 -4.28 -4.57 8.66
N CYS A 37 -3.39 -4.12 9.54
CA CYS A 37 -3.73 -3.08 10.51
C CYS A 37 -4.14 -1.77 9.80
N GLU A 38 -3.49 -1.43 8.70
CA GLU A 38 -3.84 -0.29 7.84
C GLU A 38 -5.19 -0.48 7.16
N LEU A 39 -5.47 -1.66 6.59
CA LEU A 39 -6.78 -1.95 5.95
C LEU A 39 -7.97 -1.74 6.90
N TYR A 40 -7.81 -2.16 8.16
CA TYR A 40 -8.87 -2.05 9.17
C TYR A 40 -8.84 -0.72 9.95
N GLY A 41 -8.01 0.24 9.54
CA GLY A 41 -8.02 1.63 10.02
C GLY A 41 -7.52 1.82 11.44
N ILE A 42 -6.42 1.16 11.79
CA ILE A 42 -5.68 1.45 13.03
C ILE A 42 -4.90 2.75 12.91
N TYR A 43 -4.40 3.06 11.72
CA TYR A 43 -3.71 4.33 11.46
C TYR A 43 -4.73 5.40 11.03
N PRO A 44 -4.56 6.65 11.50
CA PRO A 44 -5.59 7.71 11.42
C PRO A 44 -6.05 8.08 10.01
N ASN A 45 -5.31 7.68 8.97
CA ASN A 45 -5.50 8.14 7.59
C ASN A 45 -6.15 7.12 6.64
N GLN A 46 -6.46 5.89 7.07
CA GLN A 46 -6.99 4.85 6.17
C GLN A 46 -8.25 4.19 6.74
N LYS A 47 -9.43 4.55 6.23
CA LYS A 47 -10.74 4.10 6.75
C LYS A 47 -11.50 3.23 5.75
N ILE A 48 -10.83 2.29 5.09
CA ILE A 48 -11.48 1.46 4.05
C ILE A 48 -12.57 0.57 4.67
N PHE A 49 -12.30 -0.06 5.81
CA PHE A 49 -13.24 -0.97 6.49
C PHE A 49 -13.69 -0.52 7.88
N SER A 50 -13.35 0.70 8.31
CA SER A 50 -13.51 1.14 9.71
C SER A 50 -14.95 1.39 10.17
N ASN A 51 -15.93 1.43 9.26
CA ASN A 51 -17.29 1.89 9.57
C ASN A 51 -18.27 0.78 10.04
N HIS A 52 -17.81 -0.46 10.23
CA HIS A 52 -18.65 -1.54 10.75
C HIS A 52 -18.14 -2.03 12.11
N GLU A 53 -19.02 -2.08 13.13
CA GLU A 53 -18.69 -2.62 14.46
C GLU A 53 -18.09 -4.04 14.40
N LYS A 54 -18.53 -4.87 13.45
CA LYS A 54 -17.98 -6.21 13.21
C LYS A 54 -16.49 -6.20 12.88
N ASN A 55 -15.98 -5.13 12.28
CA ASN A 55 -14.56 -4.99 11.92
C ASN A 55 -13.71 -4.52 13.10
N LYS A 56 -14.32 -4.00 14.18
CA LYS A 56 -13.60 -3.55 15.38
C LYS A 56 -12.88 -4.70 16.08
N ALA A 57 -13.56 -5.84 16.28
CA ALA A 57 -12.95 -7.01 16.93
C ALA A 57 -11.78 -7.59 16.12
N ILE A 58 -11.93 -7.65 14.79
CA ILE A 58 -10.88 -8.10 13.87
C ILE A 58 -9.68 -7.14 13.93
N ARG A 59 -9.94 -5.84 13.87
CA ARG A 59 -8.93 -4.79 13.99
C ARG A 59 -8.14 -4.92 15.28
N ASP A 60 -8.82 -4.99 16.42
CA ASP A 60 -8.17 -5.04 17.73
C ASP A 60 -7.35 -6.34 17.89
N SER A 61 -7.84 -7.46 17.34
CA SER A 61 -7.09 -8.73 17.29
C SER A 61 -5.82 -8.64 16.44
N LEU A 62 -5.91 -8.05 15.24
CA LEU A 62 -4.76 -7.86 14.36
C LEU A 62 -3.73 -6.91 14.98
N PHE A 63 -4.20 -5.83 15.61
CA PHE A 63 -3.33 -4.90 16.33
C PHE A 63 -2.58 -5.60 17.44
N TYR A 64 -3.29 -6.37 18.27
CA TYR A 64 -2.70 -7.12 19.37
C TYR A 64 -1.62 -8.09 18.86
N GLN A 65 -1.88 -8.80 17.77
CA GLN A 65 -0.88 -9.69 17.15
C GLN A 65 0.33 -8.92 16.63
N TYR A 66 0.14 -7.75 16.03
CA TYR A 66 1.21 -6.90 15.53
C TYR A 66 2.12 -6.41 16.66
N VAL A 67 1.55 -5.81 17.70
CA VAL A 67 2.32 -5.28 18.84
C VAL A 67 2.98 -6.40 19.64
N SER A 68 2.32 -7.56 19.78
CA SER A 68 2.91 -8.74 20.43
C SER A 68 4.11 -9.27 19.65
N LEU A 69 4.06 -9.24 18.32
CA LEU A 69 5.17 -9.67 17.48
C LEU A 69 6.34 -8.68 17.54
N ILE A 70 6.07 -7.37 17.56
CA ILE A 70 7.11 -6.36 17.80
C ILE A 70 7.77 -6.57 19.17
N ALA A 71 6.96 -6.76 20.22
CA ALA A 71 7.48 -7.02 21.57
C ALA A 71 8.35 -8.29 21.61
N LYS A 72 7.95 -9.36 20.92
CA LYS A 72 8.76 -10.58 20.77
C LYS A 72 10.11 -10.28 20.10
N VAL A 73 10.10 -9.51 19.01
CA VAL A 73 11.32 -9.14 18.27
C VAL A 73 12.25 -8.27 19.12
N LYS A 74 11.71 -7.26 19.81
CA LYS A 74 12.47 -6.35 20.70
C LYS A 74 12.98 -7.05 21.97
N LYS A 75 12.30 -8.09 22.46
CA LYS A 75 12.71 -8.86 23.66
C LYS A 75 13.97 -9.71 23.45
N SER A 76 14.34 -10.02 22.21
CA SER A 76 15.51 -10.87 21.91
C SER A 76 16.39 -10.24 20.81
N PRO A 77 16.92 -9.03 21.05
CA PRO A 77 17.57 -8.23 20.02
C PRO A 77 18.80 -8.93 19.44
N GLU A 78 19.58 -9.65 20.24
CA GLU A 78 20.77 -10.37 19.79
C GLU A 78 20.42 -11.42 18.73
N VAL A 79 19.32 -12.14 18.93
CA VAL A 79 18.87 -13.21 18.01
C VAL A 79 18.43 -12.63 16.68
N TYR A 80 17.56 -11.61 16.70
CA TYR A 80 17.02 -11.00 15.49
C TYR A 80 18.07 -10.16 14.75
N LEU A 81 18.89 -9.38 15.44
CA LEU A 81 19.96 -8.60 14.81
C LEU A 81 21.05 -9.49 14.21
N THR A 82 21.42 -10.59 14.87
CA THR A 82 22.37 -11.55 14.30
C THR A 82 21.83 -12.13 12.99
N TYR A 83 20.56 -12.54 12.98
CA TYR A 83 19.92 -13.02 11.76
C TYR A 83 19.89 -11.95 10.66
N ILE A 84 19.42 -10.73 10.97
CA ILE A 84 19.31 -9.64 10.02
C ILE A 84 20.67 -9.28 9.45
N ASN A 85 21.67 -9.04 10.29
CA ASN A 85 23.02 -8.65 9.85
C ASN A 85 23.66 -9.73 8.99
N ARG A 86 23.50 -11.00 9.35
CA ARG A 86 23.99 -12.12 8.54
C ARG A 86 23.32 -12.12 7.17
N VAL A 87 21.99 -12.03 7.12
CA VAL A 87 21.25 -12.01 5.87
C VAL A 87 21.62 -10.82 4.99
N LEU A 88 21.76 -9.63 5.57
CA LEU A 88 22.18 -8.42 4.85
C LEU A 88 23.61 -8.53 4.32
N LYS A 89 24.49 -9.25 5.03
CA LYS A 89 25.89 -9.51 4.62
C LYS A 89 25.99 -10.57 3.53
N GLU A 90 25.27 -11.68 3.67
CA GLU A 90 25.22 -12.77 2.69
C GLU A 90 24.60 -12.31 1.36
N ASN A 91 23.67 -11.34 1.42
CA ASN A 91 23.22 -10.57 0.27
C ASN A 91 22.76 -11.44 -0.92
N THR A 92 22.03 -12.51 -0.60
CA THR A 92 21.68 -13.56 -1.57
C THR A 92 20.69 -13.07 -2.63
N ASP A 93 20.84 -13.57 -3.85
CA ASP A 93 19.95 -13.24 -4.98
C ASP A 93 18.49 -13.61 -4.71
N SER A 94 18.22 -14.64 -3.89
CA SER A 94 16.86 -15.05 -3.56
C SER A 94 16.10 -13.95 -2.81
N LEU A 95 16.75 -13.26 -1.88
CA LEU A 95 16.14 -12.19 -1.08
C LEU A 95 16.04 -10.86 -1.85
N ARG A 96 16.91 -10.65 -2.83
CA ARG A 96 16.85 -9.53 -3.78
C ARG A 96 15.73 -9.68 -4.81
N LYS A 97 15.24 -10.90 -5.02
CA LYS A 97 14.15 -11.20 -5.96
C LYS A 97 12.79 -11.33 -5.26
N GLN A 98 12.79 -11.73 -4.00
CA GLN A 98 11.55 -11.83 -3.22
C GLN A 98 11.05 -10.46 -2.77
N THR A 99 9.75 -10.26 -2.92
CA THR A 99 9.03 -9.07 -2.46
C THR A 99 7.93 -9.46 -1.48
N THR A 100 7.60 -8.55 -0.58
CA THR A 100 6.40 -8.64 0.24
C THR A 100 5.69 -7.30 0.24
N THR A 101 4.41 -7.35 0.55
CA THR A 101 3.55 -6.19 0.58
C THR A 101 3.56 -5.56 1.98
N TYR A 102 3.64 -4.22 2.07
CA TYR A 102 3.79 -3.54 3.36
C TYR A 102 2.88 -2.32 3.58
N ASN A 103 2.26 -1.78 2.53
CA ASN A 103 1.31 -0.68 2.63
C ASN A 103 0.27 -0.81 1.51
N ASN A 104 -0.96 -0.37 1.75
CA ASN A 104 -1.95 -0.20 0.69
C ASN A 104 -1.89 1.22 0.15
N SER A 105 -1.56 1.36 -1.14
CA SER A 105 -1.93 2.59 -1.83
C SER A 105 -3.44 2.74 -1.81
N ILE A 106 -3.92 3.98 -1.70
CA ILE A 106 -5.32 4.37 -1.89
C ILE A 106 -5.92 3.59 -3.07
N VAL A 107 -7.14 3.09 -2.90
CA VAL A 107 -7.91 2.37 -3.94
C VAL A 107 -8.00 3.24 -5.20
N THR A 108 -7.15 2.96 -6.19
CA THR A 108 -7.22 3.57 -7.53
C THR A 108 -8.25 2.86 -8.40
N MET A 109 -8.71 3.55 -9.45
CA MET A 109 -9.87 3.29 -10.32
C MET A 109 -10.22 1.86 -10.77
N LEU A 110 -9.33 0.88 -10.69
CA LEU A 110 -9.46 -0.39 -11.43
C LEU A 110 -9.58 -1.65 -10.57
N ASN A 111 -9.91 -1.54 -9.28
CA ASN A 111 -9.85 -2.69 -8.37
C ASN A 111 -8.47 -3.38 -8.38
N ARG A 112 -7.44 -2.66 -8.83
CA ARG A 112 -6.06 -3.10 -8.76
C ARG A 112 -5.62 -2.82 -7.34
N TYR A 113 -5.83 -3.80 -6.48
CA TYR A 113 -5.05 -3.96 -5.26
C TYR A 113 -3.58 -3.93 -5.69
N ASN A 114 -2.97 -2.75 -5.66
CA ASN A 114 -1.56 -2.57 -6.02
C ASN A 114 -0.80 -2.19 -4.76
N PRO A 115 -0.77 -3.11 -3.79
CA PRO A 115 -0.26 -2.76 -2.50
C PRO A 115 1.26 -2.56 -2.64
N HIS A 116 1.77 -1.52 -2.00
CA HIS A 116 3.19 -1.19 -2.07
C HIS A 116 3.99 -2.41 -1.62
N SER A 117 4.88 -2.83 -2.50
CA SER A 117 5.73 -3.98 -2.30
C SER A 117 7.15 -3.52 -2.08
N ILE A 118 7.83 -4.18 -1.14
CA ILE A 118 9.22 -3.97 -0.77
C ILE A 118 9.97 -5.28 -0.96
N LYS A 119 11.22 -5.22 -1.41
CA LYS A 119 12.10 -6.40 -1.39
C LYS A 119 12.39 -6.83 0.03
N ILE A 120 12.49 -8.14 0.27
CA ILE A 120 12.75 -8.67 1.62
C ILE A 120 14.03 -8.09 2.22
N ILE A 121 15.06 -7.87 1.38
CA ILE A 121 16.31 -7.27 1.83
C ILE A 121 16.11 -5.86 2.43
N ASP A 122 15.28 -5.03 1.81
CA ASP A 122 15.00 -3.67 2.31
C ASP A 122 14.04 -3.69 3.49
N LEU A 123 13.09 -4.64 3.53
CA LEU A 123 12.26 -4.85 4.71
C LEU A 123 13.12 -5.08 5.95
N TYR A 124 14.17 -5.92 5.84
CA TYR A 124 15.05 -6.20 6.98
C TYR A 124 15.87 -4.97 7.38
N ARG A 125 16.26 -4.11 6.44
CA ARG A 125 16.90 -2.82 6.73
C ARG A 125 15.95 -1.89 7.49
N VAL A 126 14.69 -1.79 7.05
CA VAL A 126 13.66 -1.00 7.72
C VAL A 126 13.39 -1.50 9.13
N ILE A 127 13.28 -2.82 9.33
CA ILE A 127 13.06 -3.40 10.66
C ILE A 127 14.27 -3.13 11.57
N LYS A 128 15.49 -3.33 11.06
CA LYS A 128 16.72 -3.02 11.81
C LYS A 128 16.73 -1.56 12.26
N TYR A 129 16.53 -0.65 11.31
CA TYR A 129 16.55 0.78 11.53
C TYR A 129 15.47 1.22 12.53
N SER A 130 14.22 0.81 12.30
CA SER A 130 13.09 1.31 13.09
C SER A 130 13.06 0.70 14.49
N LEU A 131 13.12 -0.63 14.61
CA LEU A 131 12.89 -1.31 15.90
C LEU A 131 14.12 -1.42 16.80
N PHE A 132 15.34 -1.26 16.25
CA PHE A 132 16.58 -1.43 17.02
C PHE A 132 17.49 -0.21 17.03
N GLU A 133 17.63 0.51 15.90
CA GLU A 133 18.49 1.70 15.85
C GLU A 133 17.76 2.95 16.37
N ARG A 134 16.46 3.09 16.05
CA ARG A 134 15.61 4.17 16.53
C ARG A 134 14.77 3.84 17.77
N ASP A 135 14.66 2.55 18.09
CA ASP A 135 13.79 2.04 19.16
C ASP A 135 12.31 2.44 19.00
N ASP A 136 11.84 2.62 17.77
CA ASP A 136 10.44 2.98 17.48
C ASP A 136 9.49 1.87 18.01
N ASP A 137 8.29 2.27 18.44
CA ASP A 137 7.25 1.34 18.92
C ASP A 137 6.60 0.55 17.78
N TYR A 138 6.64 1.09 16.56
CA TYR A 138 6.01 0.54 15.36
C TYR A 138 6.89 0.73 14.14
N LEU A 139 6.69 -0.11 13.11
CA LEU A 139 7.24 0.17 11.79
C LEU A 139 6.57 1.41 11.17
N PRO A 140 7.30 2.23 10.40
CA PRO A 140 6.79 3.45 9.81
C PRO A 140 5.66 3.18 8.81
N GLU A 141 4.69 4.09 8.69
CA GLU A 141 3.53 3.96 7.77
C GLU A 141 4.00 3.76 6.32
N ASP A 142 4.98 4.55 5.89
CA ASP A 142 5.64 4.42 4.60
C ASP A 142 7.12 4.06 4.79
N PHE A 143 7.59 3.11 3.99
CA PHE A 143 8.99 2.68 4.01
C PHE A 143 9.84 3.50 3.02
N ARG A 144 9.20 4.27 2.12
CA ARG A 144 9.87 5.12 1.14
C ARG A 144 10.49 6.35 1.81
N GLY A 145 11.56 6.87 1.21
CA GLY A 145 12.26 8.05 1.71
C GLY A 145 13.14 7.80 2.95
N LEU A 146 13.10 6.59 3.52
CA LEU A 146 14.04 6.21 4.57
C LEU A 146 15.45 6.11 3.99
N GLY A 147 16.46 6.64 4.69
CA GLY A 147 17.85 6.58 4.23
C GLY A 147 18.45 5.17 4.15
N VAL A 148 17.72 4.15 4.64
CA VAL A 148 18.15 2.75 4.69
C VAL A 148 17.60 1.89 3.55
N ILE A 149 16.88 2.49 2.60
CA ILE A 149 16.19 1.76 1.53
C ILE A 149 16.72 2.19 0.15
N ASP A 150 16.68 1.28 -0.83
CA ASP A 150 16.92 1.63 -2.24
C ASP A 150 15.58 1.92 -2.92
N PRO A 151 15.31 3.16 -3.37
CA PRO A 151 14.06 3.52 -4.03
C PRO A 151 13.72 2.66 -5.26
N LYS A 152 14.73 2.07 -5.93
CA LYS A 152 14.53 1.19 -7.11
C LYS A 152 13.94 -0.17 -6.76
N ASN A 153 13.95 -0.55 -5.49
CA ASN A 153 13.47 -1.84 -5.01
C ASN A 153 11.98 -1.85 -4.63
N TYR A 154 11.27 -0.75 -4.89
CA TYR A 154 9.85 -0.60 -4.57
C TYR A 154 9.01 -0.73 -5.83
N HIS A 155 8.03 -1.64 -5.78
CA HIS A 155 7.03 -1.83 -6.83
C HIS A 155 5.65 -1.48 -6.27
N GLY A 156 4.90 -0.66 -7.00
CA GLY A 156 3.68 -0.01 -6.50
C GLY A 156 3.90 1.49 -6.38
N TYR A 157 3.58 2.19 -7.46
CA TYR A 157 3.65 3.64 -7.70
C TYR A 157 5.05 4.30 -7.81
N TYR A 158 5.69 4.06 -8.96
CA TYR A 158 6.24 5.09 -9.85
C TYR A 158 6.09 4.58 -11.28
N GLU A 159 5.10 5.08 -12.03
CA GLU A 159 5.30 5.15 -13.48
C GLU A 159 6.45 6.14 -13.71
N PRO A 160 7.37 5.88 -14.66
CA PRO A 160 8.49 6.78 -14.88
C PRO A 160 7.95 8.19 -15.16
N GLU A 161 8.58 9.21 -14.56
CA GLU A 161 8.24 10.65 -14.73
C GLU A 161 7.78 11.08 -16.14
N PRO A 162 8.36 10.55 -17.25
CA PRO A 162 7.92 10.91 -18.60
C PRO A 162 6.44 10.65 -18.86
N LYS A 163 5.88 9.55 -18.33
CA LYS A 163 4.46 9.21 -18.52
C LYS A 163 3.54 10.14 -17.74
N ARG A 164 3.93 10.51 -16.51
CA ARG A 164 3.20 11.48 -15.69
C ARG A 164 3.17 12.86 -16.35
N LYS A 165 4.33 13.36 -16.80
CA LYS A 165 4.44 14.66 -17.48
C LYS A 165 3.56 14.70 -18.73
N ALA A 166 3.56 13.62 -19.51
CA ALA A 166 2.68 13.47 -20.68
C ALA A 166 1.19 13.45 -20.30
N ALA A 167 0.81 12.69 -19.26
CA ALA A 167 -0.56 12.63 -18.76
C ALA A 167 -1.06 13.99 -18.27
N ILE A 168 -0.27 14.70 -17.46
CA ILE A 168 -0.60 16.07 -17.00
C ILE A 168 -0.80 17.00 -18.20
N LYS A 169 0.13 16.98 -19.17
CA LYS A 169 0.03 17.81 -20.37
C LYS A 169 -1.23 17.51 -21.17
N TYR A 170 -1.57 16.24 -21.32
CA TYR A 170 -2.78 15.79 -22.01
C TYR A 170 -4.05 16.29 -21.29
N ILE A 171 -4.16 16.06 -19.97
CA ILE A 171 -5.32 16.45 -19.17
C ILE A 171 -5.48 17.98 -19.17
N ILE A 172 -4.40 18.75 -18.94
CA ILE A 172 -4.46 20.21 -18.95
C ILE A 172 -4.82 20.77 -20.33
N LYS A 173 -4.39 20.14 -21.42
CA LYS A 173 -4.76 20.58 -22.77
C LYS A 173 -6.22 20.26 -23.08
N ARG A 174 -6.71 19.09 -22.65
CA ARG A 174 -8.06 18.63 -22.95
C ARG A 174 -9.13 19.34 -22.11
N PHE A 175 -8.83 19.61 -20.85
CA PHE A 175 -9.75 20.26 -19.94
C PHE A 175 -9.27 21.68 -19.68
N SER A 176 -10.15 22.67 -19.86
CA SER A 176 -9.86 24.08 -19.58
C SER A 176 -9.78 24.33 -18.07
N LEU A 177 -8.72 23.84 -17.43
CA LEU A 177 -8.55 23.84 -15.98
C LEU A 177 -8.10 25.22 -15.45
N ASN A 178 -8.58 25.58 -14.26
CA ASN A 178 -8.16 26.76 -13.54
C ASN A 178 -6.80 26.56 -12.83
N ALA A 179 -6.28 27.62 -12.21
CA ALA A 179 -4.96 27.59 -11.57
C ALA A 179 -4.87 26.59 -10.40
N LYS A 180 -5.93 26.44 -9.59
CA LYS A 180 -5.95 25.51 -8.45
C LYS A 180 -5.94 24.06 -8.92
N GLU A 181 -6.72 23.74 -9.95
CA GLU A 181 -6.76 22.41 -10.57
C GLU A 181 -5.44 22.04 -11.24
N LYS A 182 -4.84 22.98 -11.99
CA LYS A 182 -3.50 22.80 -12.57
C LYS A 182 -2.44 22.57 -11.49
N LYS A 183 -2.49 23.32 -10.39
CA LYS A 183 -1.59 23.14 -9.24
C LYS A 183 -1.78 21.76 -8.62
N PHE A 184 -3.02 21.34 -8.42
CA PHE A 184 -3.36 20.01 -7.91
C PHE A 184 -2.77 18.89 -8.78
N LEU A 185 -2.96 18.92 -10.10
CA LEU A 185 -2.42 17.87 -10.98
C LEU A 185 -0.88 17.84 -11.04
N ARG A 186 -0.23 18.98 -10.82
CA ARG A 186 1.24 19.10 -10.81
C ARG A 186 1.89 18.66 -9.50
N ASP A 187 1.13 18.65 -8.41
CA ASP A 187 1.60 18.19 -7.11
C ASP A 187 2.02 16.71 -7.19
N GLU A 188 3.23 16.43 -6.72
CA GLU A 188 3.85 15.10 -6.75
C GLU A 188 3.11 14.10 -5.85
N LEU A 189 2.35 14.56 -4.87
CA LEU A 189 1.51 13.69 -4.04
C LEU A 189 0.25 13.20 -4.78
N ASN A 190 -0.15 13.87 -5.85
CA ASN A 190 -1.40 13.58 -6.57
C ASN A 190 -1.21 12.74 -7.84
N VAL A 191 -0.08 12.02 -7.97
CA VAL A 191 0.19 11.19 -9.15
C VAL A 191 -0.93 10.17 -9.39
N GLY A 192 -1.48 9.59 -8.31
CA GLY A 192 -2.60 8.65 -8.36
C GLY A 192 -3.78 9.16 -9.18
N TYR A 193 -4.28 10.35 -8.83
CA TYR A 193 -5.38 11.00 -9.52
C TYR A 193 -5.09 11.27 -11.00
N VAL A 194 -3.88 11.75 -11.30
CA VAL A 194 -3.47 12.06 -12.68
C VAL A 194 -3.51 10.81 -13.55
N MET A 195 -2.96 9.71 -13.05
CA MET A 195 -2.86 8.48 -13.83
C MET A 195 -4.21 7.76 -13.93
N ASP A 196 -5.05 7.84 -12.89
CA ASP A 196 -6.41 7.31 -12.92
C ASP A 196 -7.27 8.05 -13.95
N ILE A 197 -7.21 9.38 -13.96
CA ILE A 197 -7.87 10.21 -14.98
C ILE A 197 -7.37 9.81 -16.37
N LYS A 198 -6.05 9.68 -16.55
CA LYS A 198 -5.48 9.32 -17.86
C LYS A 198 -5.95 7.95 -18.32
N THR A 199 -5.94 6.97 -17.41
CA THR A 199 -6.39 5.61 -17.68
C THR A 199 -7.86 5.58 -18.07
N PHE A 200 -8.73 6.28 -17.33
CA PHE A 200 -10.14 6.40 -17.67
C PHE A 200 -10.34 6.96 -19.09
N LEU A 201 -9.60 8.03 -19.44
CA LEU A 201 -9.69 8.65 -20.76
C LEU A 201 -9.14 7.78 -21.90
N ASP A 202 -8.29 6.80 -21.58
CA ASP A 202 -7.76 5.83 -22.52
C ASP A 202 -8.69 4.62 -22.69
N THR A 203 -9.41 4.23 -21.64
CA THR A 203 -10.25 3.02 -21.63
C THR A 203 -11.71 3.28 -21.95
N CYS A 204 -12.22 4.47 -21.62
CA CYS A 204 -13.63 4.82 -21.79
C CYS A 204 -13.85 5.60 -23.09
N ALA A 205 -15.05 5.44 -23.66
CA ALA A 205 -15.46 6.23 -24.82
C ALA A 205 -15.41 7.73 -24.48
N GLN A 206 -14.87 8.53 -25.40
CA GLN A 206 -14.68 9.97 -25.20
C GLN A 206 -15.96 10.77 -25.46
N THR A 207 -17.00 10.45 -24.69
CA THR A 207 -18.30 11.12 -24.74
C THR A 207 -18.28 12.41 -23.92
N THR A 208 -19.15 13.36 -24.26
CA THR A 208 -19.34 14.62 -23.49
C THR A 208 -19.63 14.34 -22.01
N GLU A 209 -20.37 13.28 -21.72
CA GLU A 209 -20.68 12.86 -20.36
C GLU A 209 -19.43 12.48 -19.56
N ASN A 210 -18.58 11.62 -20.14
CA ASN A 210 -17.34 11.19 -19.50
C ASN A 210 -16.35 12.35 -19.32
N GLU A 211 -16.34 13.31 -20.26
CA GLU A 211 -15.55 14.53 -20.09
C GLU A 211 -16.08 15.42 -18.97
N MET A 212 -17.40 15.56 -18.84
CA MET A 212 -18.03 16.32 -17.78
C MET A 212 -17.79 15.68 -16.41
N PHE A 213 -17.87 14.34 -16.32
CA PHE A 213 -17.49 13.58 -15.13
C PHE A 213 -16.05 13.92 -14.70
N ILE A 214 -15.07 13.79 -15.60
CA ILE A 214 -13.67 14.08 -15.27
C ILE A 214 -13.46 15.53 -14.83
N ARG A 215 -14.14 16.51 -15.44
CA ARG A 215 -14.08 17.91 -14.98
C ARG A 215 -14.62 18.05 -13.54
N LYS A 216 -15.77 17.46 -13.26
CA LYS A 216 -16.38 17.48 -11.92
C LYS A 216 -15.46 16.81 -10.89
N SER A 217 -14.84 15.68 -11.24
CA SER A 217 -13.92 14.97 -10.35
C SER A 217 -12.66 15.78 -10.05
N ILE A 218 -12.03 16.40 -11.06
CA ILE A 218 -10.86 17.26 -10.84
C ILE A 218 -11.20 18.42 -9.91
N ALA A 219 -12.35 19.08 -10.10
CA ALA A 219 -12.83 20.13 -9.20
C ALA A 219 -13.14 19.59 -7.80
N GLY A 220 -13.67 18.37 -7.70
CA GLY A 220 -13.92 17.65 -6.46
C GLY A 220 -12.65 17.39 -5.66
N PHE A 221 -11.60 16.83 -6.30
CA PHE A 221 -10.34 16.52 -5.63
C PHE A 221 -9.60 17.75 -5.09
N VAL A 222 -9.76 18.90 -5.76
CA VAL A 222 -9.22 20.17 -5.25
C VAL A 222 -9.88 20.58 -3.93
N LYS A 223 -11.17 20.25 -3.73
CA LYS A 223 -11.94 20.57 -2.53
C LYS A 223 -11.79 19.52 -1.43
N ASP A 224 -11.81 18.25 -1.81
CA ASP A 224 -11.69 17.10 -0.92
C ASP A 224 -10.75 16.04 -1.53
N LYS A 225 -9.56 15.94 -0.94
CA LYS A 225 -8.51 15.01 -1.39
C LYS A 225 -8.74 13.57 -0.90
N GLY A 226 -9.83 13.28 -0.19
CA GLY A 226 -10.13 11.95 0.33
C GLY A 226 -10.92 11.06 -0.63
N ALA A 227 -11.64 11.64 -1.59
CA ALA A 227 -12.52 10.89 -2.48
C ALA A 227 -11.74 10.21 -3.62
N PRO A 228 -11.89 8.90 -3.85
CA PRO A 228 -11.30 8.24 -5.00
C PRO A 228 -12.15 8.48 -6.27
N LEU A 229 -11.52 8.57 -7.44
CA LEU A 229 -12.22 8.83 -8.73
C LEU A 229 -13.32 7.80 -9.01
N ILE A 230 -13.13 6.55 -8.58
CA ILE A 230 -14.12 5.48 -8.75
C ILE A 230 -15.37 5.68 -7.90
N GLY A 231 -15.24 6.19 -6.67
CA GLY A 231 -16.39 6.50 -5.82
C GLY A 231 -17.25 7.57 -6.49
N LEU A 232 -16.60 8.62 -7.00
CA LEU A 232 -17.27 9.66 -7.76
C LEU A 232 -17.92 9.14 -9.06
N TYR A 233 -17.32 8.14 -9.72
CA TYR A 233 -17.89 7.54 -10.94
C TYR A 233 -19.13 6.70 -10.65
N TYR A 234 -19.10 5.87 -9.59
CA TYR A 234 -20.27 5.12 -9.16
C TYR A 234 -21.38 6.04 -8.69
N ASP A 235 -21.07 7.09 -7.94
CA ASP A 235 -22.05 8.11 -7.57
C ASP A 235 -22.65 8.73 -8.83
N HIS A 236 -21.83 9.15 -9.80
CA HIS A 236 -22.29 9.71 -11.08
C HIS A 236 -23.22 8.75 -11.84
N LEU A 237 -22.93 7.44 -11.86
CA LEU A 237 -23.80 6.44 -12.48
C LEU A 237 -25.11 6.19 -11.71
N LEU A 238 -25.05 6.12 -10.38
CA LEU A 238 -26.24 5.93 -9.53
C LEU A 238 -27.18 7.14 -9.59
N PHE A 239 -26.63 8.35 -9.68
CA PHE A 239 -27.44 9.57 -9.88
C PHE A 239 -28.05 9.64 -11.29
N ARG A 240 -27.36 9.10 -12.32
CA ARG A 240 -27.90 8.99 -13.68
C ARG A 240 -29.15 8.10 -13.76
N ASP A 241 -29.15 6.98 -13.04
CA ASP A 241 -30.29 6.05 -13.02
C ASP A 241 -31.48 6.59 -12.24
N THR A 242 -31.27 7.50 -11.27
CA THR A 242 -32.35 8.08 -10.46
C THR A 242 -32.99 9.32 -11.08
N GLU A 243 -32.28 10.08 -11.93
CA GLU A 243 -32.89 11.20 -12.68
C GLU A 243 -33.92 10.74 -13.73
N ASN A 244 -33.82 9.49 -14.20
CA ASN A 244 -34.77 8.89 -15.14
C ASN A 244 -35.63 7.76 -14.53
N TYR A 245 -35.53 7.53 -13.21
CA TYR A 245 -36.32 6.49 -12.54
C TYR A 245 -37.74 6.96 -12.29
N ILE A 246 -38.68 6.43 -13.07
CA ILE A 246 -40.12 6.50 -12.78
C ILE A 246 -40.44 5.28 -11.90
N PRO A 247 -40.83 5.46 -10.62
CA PRO A 247 -41.25 4.35 -9.78
C PRO A 247 -42.35 3.54 -10.48
N ARG A 248 -42.33 2.20 -10.36
CA ARG A 248 -43.30 1.29 -11.01
C ARG A 248 -44.76 1.65 -10.75
N ASP A 249 -45.00 2.38 -9.68
CA ASP A 249 -46.27 2.78 -9.11
C ASP A 249 -46.65 4.24 -9.45
N LYS A 250 -45.91 4.90 -10.35
CA LYS A 250 -46.25 6.22 -10.90
C LYS A 250 -46.37 6.18 -12.43
N GLU A 251 -47.42 6.78 -12.97
CA GLU A 251 -47.52 6.97 -14.42
C GLU A 251 -46.41 7.92 -14.93
N PRO A 252 -45.89 7.70 -16.15
CA PRO A 252 -44.90 8.59 -16.72
C PRO A 252 -45.47 10.01 -16.91
N PRO A 253 -44.65 11.06 -16.70
CA PRO A 253 -45.09 12.43 -16.91
C PRO A 253 -45.50 12.63 -18.38
N LYS A 254 -46.63 13.33 -18.59
CA LYS A 254 -47.13 13.70 -19.92
C LYS A 254 -46.26 14.76 -20.60
#